data_AF-A0A2D3RBN6-F1
#
_entry.id   AF-A0A2D3RBN6-F1
#
_cell.length_a   1.000
_cell.length_b   1.000
_cell.length_c   1.000
_cell.angle_alpha   90.00
_cell.angle_beta   90.00
_cell.angle_gamma   90.00
#
_symmetry.space_group_name_H-M   'P 1'
#
loop_
_entity.id
_entity.type
_entity.pdbx_description
1 polymer ?
#
loop_
_entity_poly.entity_id
_entity_poly.type
_entity_poly.pdbx_seq_one_letter_code
_entity_poly.pdbx_strand_id
1 'polypeptide(L)'
;MSRVDLLIAVRDFSGATHDNKPPSKLFNSWIAGIPLIGGTDSAFSSVGKPGIDYVRVTNESEFTKALERMCNDSGFYEAIVQAGKGRRTEVTIEAIAADWLKVLDGPILSDFQAWCANQGHNRRPVLPPLLDRSRDALSTIKQKLSPRRL
;
A
#
# COMPACT_ATOMS: atom_id res chain seq x y z
N MET A 1 -6.49 2.14 -27.68
CA MET A 1 -6.61 1.34 -26.43
C MET A 1 -5.42 0.41 -26.35
N SER A 2 -4.74 0.34 -25.20
CA SER A 2 -3.68 -0.66 -24.98
C SER A 2 -4.32 -1.98 -24.54
N ARG A 3 -3.95 -3.09 -25.18
CA ARG A 3 -4.41 -4.43 -24.80
C ARG A 3 -3.34 -5.03 -23.88
N VAL A 4 -3.62 -5.02 -22.59
CA VAL A 4 -2.73 -5.57 -21.55
C VAL A 4 -3.48 -6.74 -20.91
N ASP A 5 -2.86 -7.92 -20.93
CA ASP A 5 -3.48 -9.16 -20.44
C ASP A 5 -2.84 -9.66 -19.13
N LEU A 6 -1.66 -9.15 -18.75
CA LEU A 6 -0.93 -9.57 -17.56
C LEU A 6 -0.09 -8.42 -17.00
N LEU A 7 -0.03 -8.29 -15.68
CA LEU A 7 0.87 -7.36 -14.99
C LEU A 7 2.02 -8.11 -14.31
N ILE A 8 3.25 -7.64 -14.53
CA ILE A 8 4.44 -8.17 -13.85
C ILE A 8 4.95 -7.11 -12.87
N ALA A 9 5.12 -7.51 -11.62
CA ALA A 9 5.59 -6.69 -10.50
C ALA A 9 6.67 -7.44 -9.71
N VAL A 10 7.72 -7.88 -10.40
CA VAL A 10 8.94 -8.44 -9.79
C VAL A 10 10.02 -7.37 -9.85
N ARG A 11 10.59 -7.00 -8.70
CA ARG A 11 11.68 -6.02 -8.61
C ARG A 11 13.04 -6.69 -8.76
N ASP A 12 13.23 -7.74 -7.98
CA ASP A 12 14.38 -8.63 -7.98
C ASP A 12 13.97 -9.99 -7.39
N PHE A 13 14.91 -10.93 -7.39
CA PHE A 13 14.75 -12.26 -6.78
C PHE A 13 15.60 -12.42 -5.52
N SER A 14 15.95 -11.31 -4.85
CA SER A 14 16.79 -11.34 -3.64
C SER A 14 16.02 -11.83 -2.41
N GLY A 15 14.69 -11.93 -2.49
CA GLY A 15 13.82 -12.22 -1.36
C GLY A 15 13.53 -11.00 -0.47
N ALA A 16 14.00 -9.81 -0.86
CA ALA A 16 13.69 -8.57 -0.15
C ALA A 16 12.17 -8.32 -0.12
N THR A 17 11.68 -7.87 1.04
CA THR A 17 10.26 -7.62 1.28
C THR A 17 9.81 -6.22 0.86
N HIS A 18 10.75 -5.30 0.60
CA HIS A 18 10.47 -3.94 0.12
C HIS A 18 9.37 -3.20 0.91
N ASP A 19 9.48 -3.17 2.24
CA ASP A 19 8.41 -2.76 3.17
C ASP A 19 7.89 -1.33 3.01
N ASN A 20 8.62 -0.47 2.29
CA ASN A 20 8.24 0.91 2.03
C ASN A 20 7.41 1.09 0.74
N LYS A 21 7.09 0.02 0.02
CA LYS A 21 6.37 0.08 -1.26
C LYS A 21 4.89 -0.22 -1.06
N PRO A 22 3.99 0.60 -1.64
CA PRO A 22 2.56 0.32 -1.55
C PRO A 22 2.16 -0.83 -2.48
N PRO A 23 1.03 -1.51 -2.21
CA PRO A 23 0.53 -2.60 -3.03
C PRO A 23 -0.17 -2.14 -4.32
N SER A 24 0.04 -0.90 -4.77
CA SER A 24 -0.75 -0.27 -5.84
C SER A 24 -0.77 -1.06 -7.16
N LYS A 25 0.26 -1.85 -7.47
CA LYS A 25 0.27 -2.71 -8.66
C LYS A 25 -0.79 -3.81 -8.60
N LEU A 26 -1.05 -4.36 -7.42
CA LEU A 26 -2.07 -5.37 -7.17
C LEU A 26 -3.47 -4.78 -7.26
N PHE A 27 -3.68 -3.59 -6.69
CA PHE A 27 -4.96 -2.90 -6.83
C PHE A 27 -5.26 -2.58 -8.31
N ASN A 28 -4.26 -2.10 -9.04
CA ASN A 28 -4.41 -1.80 -10.45
C ASN A 28 -4.73 -3.04 -11.30
N SER A 29 -4.17 -4.22 -10.98
CA SER A 29 -4.48 -5.45 -11.70
C SER A 29 -5.92 -5.90 -11.44
N TRP A 30 -6.40 -5.79 -10.20
CA TRP A 30 -7.81 -6.06 -9.87
C TRP A 30 -8.78 -5.13 -10.60
N ILE A 31 -8.47 -3.83 -10.65
CA ILE A 31 -9.28 -2.82 -11.36
C ILE A 31 -9.29 -3.10 -12.87
N ALA A 32 -8.13 -3.44 -13.43
CA ALA A 32 -7.97 -3.77 -14.85
C ALA A 32 -8.55 -5.14 -15.23
N GLY A 33 -8.85 -6.00 -14.25
CA GLY A 33 -9.38 -7.34 -14.49
C GLY A 33 -8.36 -8.29 -15.11
N ILE A 34 -7.08 -8.14 -14.74
CA ILE A 34 -5.97 -8.97 -15.22
C ILE A 34 -5.19 -9.58 -14.04
N PRO A 35 -4.50 -10.72 -14.23
CA PRO A 35 -3.64 -11.27 -13.19
C PRO A 35 -2.39 -10.42 -12.94
N LEU A 36 -1.81 -10.62 -11.76
CA LEU A 36 -0.49 -10.09 -11.40
C LEU A 36 0.46 -11.25 -11.09
N ILE A 37 1.67 -11.22 -11.66
CA ILE A 37 2.83 -11.99 -11.19
C ILE A 37 3.72 -11.05 -10.39
N GLY A 38 3.87 -11.32 -9.10
CA GLY A 38 4.55 -10.45 -8.13
C GLY A 38 5.73 -11.12 -7.47
N GLY A 39 6.70 -10.30 -7.06
CA GLY A 39 7.81 -10.73 -6.21
C GLY A 39 7.40 -10.88 -4.74
N THR A 40 8.40 -10.79 -3.85
CA THR A 40 8.25 -10.96 -2.40
C THR A 40 7.86 -9.67 -1.65
N ASP A 41 7.40 -8.61 -2.34
CA ASP A 41 6.95 -7.38 -1.69
C ASP A 41 5.89 -7.69 -0.60
N SER A 42 6.19 -7.31 0.64
CA SER A 42 5.34 -7.56 1.82
C SER A 42 3.96 -6.92 1.67
N ALA A 43 3.90 -5.78 1.00
CA ALA A 43 2.66 -5.09 0.69
C ALA A 43 1.68 -5.93 -0.13
N PHE A 44 2.13 -6.80 -1.05
CA PHE A 44 1.21 -7.69 -1.76
C PHE A 44 0.60 -8.73 -0.83
N SER A 45 1.41 -9.29 0.07
CA SER A 45 0.94 -10.30 1.04
C SER A 45 0.09 -9.71 2.18
N SER A 46 0.19 -8.40 2.45
CA SER A 46 -0.64 -7.75 3.48
C SER A 46 -2.08 -7.53 3.06
N VAL A 47 -2.33 -7.44 1.74
CA VAL A 47 -3.68 -7.18 1.19
C VAL A 47 -4.19 -8.28 0.27
N GLY A 48 -3.35 -9.20 -0.18
CA GLY A 48 -3.72 -10.29 -1.07
C GLY A 48 -3.13 -11.63 -0.63
N LYS A 49 -3.76 -12.71 -1.10
CA LYS A 49 -3.33 -14.09 -0.86
C LYS A 49 -2.58 -14.61 -2.08
N PRO A 50 -1.28 -14.93 -1.96
CA PRO A 50 -0.53 -15.60 -3.02
C PRO A 50 -1.24 -16.88 -3.50
N GLY A 51 -1.30 -17.07 -4.81
CA GLY A 51 -1.99 -18.19 -5.47
C GLY A 51 -3.51 -18.02 -5.63
N ILE A 52 -4.10 -16.96 -5.07
CA ILE A 52 -5.53 -16.65 -5.19
C ILE A 52 -5.71 -15.27 -5.82
N ASP A 53 -5.21 -14.22 -5.16
CA ASP A 53 -5.40 -12.83 -5.62
C ASP A 53 -4.31 -12.40 -6.62
N TYR A 54 -3.17 -13.10 -6.61
CA TYR A 54 -2.02 -12.91 -7.48
C TYR A 54 -1.09 -14.12 -7.44
N VAL A 55 -0.14 -14.22 -8.35
CA VAL A 55 0.90 -15.27 -8.33
C VAL A 55 2.19 -14.70 -7.76
N ARG A 56 2.71 -15.30 -6.68
CA ARG A 56 4.00 -14.94 -6.11
C ARG A 56 5.10 -15.82 -6.69
N VAL A 57 6.20 -15.22 -7.08
CA VAL A 57 7.42 -15.90 -7.53
C VAL A 57 8.63 -15.39 -6.75
N THR A 58 9.60 -16.28 -6.53
CA THR A 58 10.80 -15.99 -5.73
C THR A 58 12.10 -16.09 -6.54
N ASN A 59 12.03 -16.66 -7.75
CA ASN A 59 13.17 -16.85 -8.63
C ASN A 59 12.71 -16.88 -10.10
N GLU A 60 13.69 -16.83 -11.01
CA GLU A 60 13.44 -16.80 -12.46
C GLU A 60 12.75 -18.07 -12.98
N SER A 61 13.08 -19.25 -12.44
CA SER A 61 12.43 -20.50 -12.86
C SER A 61 10.94 -20.50 -12.51
N GLU A 62 10.57 -20.02 -11.32
CA GLU A 62 9.18 -19.86 -10.91
C GLU A 62 8.46 -18.81 -11.77
N PHE A 63 9.13 -17.71 -12.10
CA PHE A 63 8.59 -16.69 -13.01
C PHE A 63 8.23 -17.28 -14.37
N THR A 64 9.16 -18.00 -15.01
CA THR A 64 8.93 -18.64 -16.31
C THR A 64 7.79 -19.65 -16.24
N LYS A 65 7.77 -20.52 -15.21
CA LYS A 65 6.67 -21.49 -15.02
C LYS A 65 5.33 -20.82 -14.79
N ALA A 66 5.29 -19.73 -14.03
CA ALA A 66 4.08 -18.96 -13.80
C ALA A 66 3.57 -18.33 -15.10
N LEU A 67 4.47 -17.77 -15.91
CA LEU A 67 4.13 -17.19 -17.21
C LEU A 67 3.61 -18.26 -18.19
N GLU A 68 4.31 -19.39 -18.31
CA GLU A 68 3.86 -20.52 -19.13
C GLU A 68 2.49 -21.03 -18.69
N ARG A 69 2.25 -21.14 -17.39
CA ARG A 69 0.95 -21.55 -16.87
C ARG A 69 -0.14 -20.55 -17.22
N MET A 70 0.11 -19.24 -17.09
CA MET A 70 -0.85 -18.20 -17.49
C MET A 70 -1.23 -18.29 -18.97
N CYS A 71 -0.28 -18.68 -19.83
CA CYS A 71 -0.53 -18.84 -21.27
C CYS A 71 -1.31 -20.13 -21.60
N ASN A 72 -1.05 -21.22 -20.88
CA ASN A 72 -1.51 -22.56 -21.27
C ASN A 72 -2.71 -23.07 -20.45
N ASP A 73 -2.98 -22.48 -19.28
CA ASP A 73 -4.05 -22.88 -18.36
C ASP A 73 -5.04 -21.71 -18.20
N SER A 74 -6.03 -21.66 -19.09
CA SER A 74 -7.06 -20.61 -19.07
C SER A 74 -7.90 -20.64 -17.80
N GLY A 75 -8.14 -21.82 -17.23
CA GLY A 75 -8.87 -21.98 -15.97
C GLY A 75 -8.13 -21.33 -14.81
N PHE A 76 -6.81 -21.51 -14.74
CA PHE A 76 -5.97 -20.83 -13.74
C PHE A 76 -5.97 -19.31 -13.93
N TYR A 77 -5.80 -18.84 -15.17
CA TYR A 77 -5.87 -17.41 -15.49
C TYR A 77 -7.21 -16.80 -15.02
N GLU A 78 -8.32 -17.43 -15.41
CA GLU A 78 -9.67 -16.96 -15.08
C GLU A 78 -9.91 -16.97 -13.57
N ALA A 79 -9.46 -18.00 -12.85
CA ALA A 79 -9.61 -18.08 -11.40
C ALA A 79 -8.97 -16.88 -10.69
N ILE A 80 -7.74 -16.49 -11.07
CA ILE A 80 -7.07 -15.31 -10.49
C ILE A 80 -7.82 -14.01 -10.85
N VAL A 81 -8.29 -13.89 -12.10
CA VAL A 81 -9.08 -12.72 -12.52
C VAL A 81 -10.38 -12.59 -11.72
N GLN A 82 -11.09 -13.70 -11.49
CA GLN A 82 -12.34 -13.66 -10.71
C GLN A 82 -12.09 -13.32 -9.24
N ALA A 83 -11.03 -13.86 -8.64
CA ALA A 83 -10.63 -13.48 -7.28
C ALA A 83 -10.36 -11.97 -7.19
N GLY A 84 -9.55 -11.42 -8.11
CA GLY A 84 -9.25 -9.99 -8.16
C GLY A 84 -10.49 -9.11 -8.39
N LYS A 85 -11.44 -9.55 -9.22
CA LYS A 85 -12.74 -8.85 -9.40
C LYS A 85 -13.52 -8.77 -8.10
N GLY A 86 -13.51 -9.83 -7.29
CA GLY A 86 -14.15 -9.84 -5.97
C GLY A 86 -13.55 -8.80 -5.00
N ARG A 87 -12.25 -8.52 -5.13
CA ARG A 87 -11.53 -7.52 -4.30
C ARG A 87 -11.67 -6.09 -4.82
N ARG A 88 -12.05 -5.91 -6.09
CA ARG A 88 -12.10 -4.59 -6.76
C ARG A 88 -12.95 -3.56 -6.01
N THR A 89 -14.06 -3.98 -5.40
CA THR A 89 -14.97 -3.08 -4.68
C THR A 89 -14.32 -2.43 -3.47
N GLU A 90 -13.34 -3.10 -2.85
CA GLU A 90 -12.60 -2.61 -1.68
C GLU A 90 -11.62 -1.48 -2.01
N VAL A 91 -11.23 -1.33 -3.28
CA VAL A 91 -10.20 -0.38 -3.72
C VAL A 91 -10.76 0.71 -4.65
N THR A 92 -12.07 0.93 -4.59
CA THR A 92 -12.74 2.04 -5.28
C THR A 92 -12.46 3.37 -4.58
N ILE A 93 -12.61 4.48 -5.31
CA ILE A 93 -12.46 5.82 -4.73
C ILE A 93 -13.46 6.00 -3.58
N GLU A 94 -14.68 5.51 -3.79
CA GLU A 94 -15.78 5.59 -2.84
C GLU A 94 -15.52 4.76 -1.59
N ALA A 95 -15.02 3.52 -1.74
CA ALA A 95 -14.65 2.68 -0.60
C ALA A 95 -13.51 3.30 0.22
N ILE A 96 -12.45 3.79 -0.46
CA ILE A 96 -11.33 4.44 0.20
C ILE A 96 -11.78 5.72 0.92
N ALA A 97 -12.64 6.52 0.30
CA ALA A 97 -13.21 7.72 0.92
C ALA A 97 -14.05 7.38 2.16
N ALA A 98 -14.87 6.33 2.09
CA ALA A 98 -15.67 5.86 3.21
C ALA A 98 -14.78 5.41 4.39
N ASP A 99 -13.68 4.70 4.12
CA ASP A 99 -12.71 4.31 5.16
C ASP A 99 -12.06 5.53 5.81
N TRP A 100 -11.67 6.55 5.03
CA TRP A 100 -11.16 7.80 5.56
C TRP A 100 -12.17 8.52 6.45
N LEU A 101 -13.42 8.64 6.00
CA LEU A 101 -14.49 9.26 6.79
C LEU A 101 -14.69 8.53 8.12
N LYS A 102 -14.72 7.19 8.10
CA LYS A 102 -14.84 6.37 9.31
C LYS A 102 -13.72 6.65 10.33
N VAL A 103 -12.48 6.82 9.85
CA VAL A 103 -11.33 7.11 10.72
C VAL A 103 -11.38 8.55 11.24
N LEU A 104 -11.71 9.51 10.37
CA LEU A 104 -11.79 10.93 10.72
C LEU A 104 -12.93 11.20 11.70
N ASP A 105 -14.14 10.71 11.41
CA ASP A 105 -15.34 10.94 12.22
C ASP A 105 -15.39 10.05 13.48
N GLY A 106 -14.59 8.99 13.53
CA GLY A 106 -14.52 8.06 14.65
C GLY A 106 -13.42 8.42 15.66
N PRO A 107 -12.31 7.64 15.68
CA PRO A 107 -11.28 7.79 16.71
C PRO A 107 -10.61 9.17 16.67
N ILE A 108 -10.34 9.73 15.49
CA ILE A 108 -9.65 11.01 15.37
C ILE A 108 -10.49 12.15 15.94
N LEU A 109 -11.77 12.25 15.54
CA LEU A 109 -12.67 13.29 16.06
C LEU A 109 -12.84 13.15 17.58
N SER A 110 -13.00 11.93 18.08
CA SER A 110 -13.16 11.66 19.52
C SER A 110 -11.92 12.10 20.31
N ASP A 111 -10.73 11.70 19.87
CA ASP A 111 -9.46 12.07 20.52
C ASP A 111 -9.22 13.58 20.45
N PHE A 112 -9.57 14.21 19.32
CA PHE A 112 -9.46 15.65 19.14
C PHE A 112 -10.38 16.42 20.10
N GLN A 113 -11.63 15.99 20.26
CA GLN A 113 -12.57 16.60 21.20
C GLN A 113 -12.09 16.46 22.65
N ALA A 114 -11.59 15.28 23.04
CA ALA A 114 -11.01 15.05 24.36
C ALA A 114 -9.78 15.94 24.63
N TRP A 115 -8.94 16.14 23.60
CA TRP A 115 -7.81 17.06 23.67
C TRP A 115 -8.25 18.52 23.87
N CYS A 116 -9.27 18.97 23.13
CA CYS A 116 -9.84 20.31 23.26
C CYS A 116 -10.47 20.56 24.65
N ALA A 117 -11.25 19.60 25.16
CA ALA A 117 -11.93 19.71 26.45
C ALA A 117 -10.96 19.82 27.64
N ASN A 118 -9.76 19.24 27.52
CA ASN A 118 -8.72 19.28 28.54
C ASN A 118 -7.85 20.56 28.51
N GLN A 119 -8.30 21.64 27.85
CA GLN A 119 -7.59 22.94 27.77
C GLN A 119 -6.13 22.75 27.29
N GLY A 120 -5.96 22.40 26.01
CA GLY A 120 -4.71 22.09 25.32
C GLY A 120 -3.62 23.19 25.26
N HIS A 121 -3.45 24.00 26.31
CA HIS A 121 -2.47 25.08 26.31
C HIS A 121 -1.03 24.66 26.66
N ASN A 122 -0.77 23.47 27.23
CA ASN A 122 0.61 23.16 27.63
C ASN A 122 1.08 21.70 27.60
N ARG A 123 0.32 20.77 27.02
CA ARG A 123 0.83 19.41 26.78
C ARG A 123 0.90 19.16 25.29
N ARG A 124 2.10 19.36 24.75
CA ARG A 124 2.51 18.70 23.50
C ARG A 124 2.10 17.23 23.64
N PRO A 125 1.45 16.62 22.63
CA PRO A 125 1.27 15.18 22.65
C PRO A 125 2.65 14.56 22.86
N VAL A 126 2.81 13.77 23.92
CA VAL A 126 4.06 13.04 24.16
C VAL A 126 4.15 12.02 23.03
N LEU A 127 4.86 12.41 21.97
CA LEU A 127 5.15 11.50 20.88
C LEU A 127 6.07 10.41 21.44
N PRO A 128 5.90 9.15 21.01
CA PRO A 128 6.90 8.13 21.25
C PRO A 128 8.29 8.68 20.90
N PRO A 129 9.35 8.41 21.68
CA PRO A 129 10.67 9.05 21.52
C PRO A 129 11.26 9.01 20.10
N LEU A 130 10.82 8.04 19.29
CA LEU A 130 11.18 7.88 17.88
C LEU A 130 10.61 8.99 16.96
N LEU A 131 9.40 9.49 17.22
CA LEU A 131 8.74 10.51 16.41
C LEU A 131 9.09 11.95 16.83
N ASP A 132 9.58 12.12 18.06
CA ASP A 132 9.97 13.43 18.60
C ASP A 132 11.31 13.91 17.99
N ARG A 133 12.28 12.98 17.83
CA ARG A 133 13.63 13.29 17.30
C ARG A 133 13.64 13.81 15.87
N SER A 134 12.75 13.32 15.00
CA SER A 134 12.67 13.76 13.60
C SER A 134 12.13 15.19 13.47
N ARG A 135 11.34 15.65 14.45
CA ARG A 135 10.68 16.95 14.42
C ARG A 135 11.62 18.08 14.87
N ASP A 136 12.49 17.82 15.84
CA ASP A 136 13.51 18.77 16.30
C ASP A 136 14.65 18.97 15.28
N ALA A 137 14.98 17.93 14.51
CA ALA A 137 15.95 18.06 13.42
C ALA A 137 15.46 19.03 12.33
N LEU A 138 14.17 18.99 11.98
CA LEU A 138 13.58 19.84 10.94
C LEU A 138 13.32 21.28 11.40
N SER A 139 13.01 21.51 12.69
CA SER A 139 12.84 22.86 13.25
C SER A 139 14.16 23.64 13.29
N THR A 140 15.25 22.96 13.66
CA THR A 140 16.60 23.54 13.71
C THR A 140 17.12 23.92 12.33
N ILE A 141 16.76 23.16 11.29
CA ILE A 141 17.13 23.44 9.90
C ILE A 141 16.38 24.68 9.37
N LYS A 142 15.09 24.85 9.68
CA LYS A 142 14.33 26.05 9.28
C LYS A 142 14.84 27.33 9.93
N GLN A 143 15.28 27.27 11.20
CA GLN A 143 15.85 28.42 11.89
C GLN A 143 17.20 28.87 11.30
N LYS A 144 18.01 27.93 10.79
CA LYS A 144 19.31 28.25 10.16
C LYS A 144 19.20 28.85 8.75
N LEU A 145 18.06 28.69 8.07
CA LEU A 145 17.87 29.12 6.67
C LEU A 145 17.07 30.43 6.52
N SER A 146 16.60 31.03 7.62
CA SER A 146 15.93 32.33 7.56
C SER A 146 16.97 33.46 7.68
N PRO A 147 17.15 34.33 6.67
CA PRO A 147 18.10 35.43 6.78
C PRO A 147 17.64 36.38 7.88
N ARG A 148 18.55 36.72 8.80
CA ARG A 148 18.34 37.82 9.77
C ARG A 148 18.09 39.09 8.96
N ARG A 149 16.88 39.64 9.02
CA ARG A 149 16.62 40.98 8.52
C ARG A 149 17.39 41.95 9.41
N LEU A 150 18.29 42.72 8.78
CA LEU A 150 18.92 43.92 9.34
C LEU A 150 17.87 45.02 9.51
#